data_AF-A0A5R9AB70-F1
#
_entry.id   AF-A0A5R9AB70-F1
#
_cell.length_a   1.000
_cell.length_b   1.000
_cell.length_c   1.000
_cell.angle_alpha   90.00
_cell.angle_beta   90.00
_cell.angle_gamma   90.00
#
_symmetry.space_group_name_H-M   'P 1'
#
loop_
_entity.id
_entity.type
_entity.pdbx_description
1 polymer ?
#
loop_
_entity_poly.entity_id
_entity_poly.type
_entity_poly.pdbx_seq_one_letter_code
_entity_poly.pdbx_strand_id
1 'polypeptide(L)'
;MVELDLTRAAELIGSYVLVETVCDSETIPEQYCMQFVGVVPPLAGVIEHPYFLVMDLLVPSKFPEELFWHNIQSLMVLGSKTASAHGELLPEEGIMIC
;
A
#
# COMPACT_ATOMS: atom_id res chain seq x y z
N MET A 1 -8.98 -17.50 -0.55
CA MET A 1 -8.48 -16.12 -0.34
C MET A 1 -8.39 -15.90 1.16
N VAL A 2 -7.29 -15.38 1.68
CA VAL A 2 -7.14 -15.12 3.12
C VAL A 2 -7.92 -13.85 3.45
N GLU A 3 -8.77 -13.89 4.48
CA GLU A 3 -9.49 -12.70 4.94
C GLU A 3 -8.52 -11.68 5.56
N LEU A 4 -8.83 -10.40 5.39
CA LEU A 4 -8.05 -9.32 6.00
C LEU A 4 -8.23 -9.32 7.53
N ASP A 5 -7.14 -9.50 8.27
CA ASP A 5 -7.12 -9.26 9.71
C ASP A 5 -7.06 -7.75 9.97
N LEU A 6 -8.20 -7.18 10.38
CA LEU A 6 -8.33 -5.73 10.61
C LEU A 6 -7.44 -5.19 11.73
N THR A 7 -7.08 -6.02 12.72
CA THR A 7 -6.20 -5.57 13.81
C THR A 7 -4.80 -5.34 13.26
N ARG A 8 -4.28 -6.31 12.52
CA ARG A 8 -2.98 -6.19 11.84
C ARG A 8 -2.99 -5.11 10.77
N ALA A 9 -4.09 -4.98 10.03
CA ALA A 9 -4.25 -3.93 9.03
C ALA A 9 -4.17 -2.53 9.66
N ALA A 10 -4.80 -2.34 10.84
CA ALA A 10 -4.74 -1.08 11.57
C ALA A 10 -3.31 -0.78 12.11
N GLU A 11 -2.55 -1.80 12.51
CA GLU A 11 -1.14 -1.65 12.92
C GLU A 11 -0.22 -1.14 11.79
N LEU A 12 -0.60 -1.35 10.52
CA LEU A 12 0.15 -0.88 9.37
C LEU A 12 -0.06 0.62 9.06
N ILE A 13 -1.04 1.28 9.68
CA ILE A 13 -1.30 2.72 9.44
C ILE A 13 -0.06 3.55 9.80
N GLY A 14 0.32 4.45 8.90
CA GLY A 14 1.51 5.28 8.97
C GLY A 14 2.75 4.64 8.32
N SER A 15 2.71 3.35 8.02
CA SER A 15 3.83 2.63 7.42
C SER A 15 4.01 2.97 5.95
N TYR A 16 5.26 3.02 5.51
CA TYR A 16 5.63 3.01 4.09
C TYR A 16 5.70 1.56 3.62
N VAL A 17 5.11 1.27 2.48
CA VAL A 17 4.99 -0.08 1.94
C VAL A 17 5.32 -0.11 0.46
N LEU A 18 5.93 -1.21 0.02
CA LEU A 18 5.93 -1.64 -1.38
C LEU A 18 4.80 -2.65 -1.54
N VAL A 19 3.92 -2.39 -2.50
CA VAL A 19 2.75 -3.22 -2.79
C VAL A 19 2.83 -3.72 -4.23
N GLU A 20 2.64 -5.02 -4.42
CA GLU A 20 2.39 -5.61 -5.73
C GLU A 20 0.89 -5.85 -5.88
N THR A 21 0.32 -5.33 -6.97
CA THR A 21 -1.09 -5.52 -7.29
C THR A 21 -1.28 -6.24 -8.62
N VAL A 22 -2.33 -7.05 -8.71
CA VAL A 22 -2.80 -7.63 -9.98
C VAL A 22 -4.16 -7.02 -10.29
N CYS A 23 -4.30 -6.47 -11.49
CA CYS A 23 -5.60 -6.16 -12.06
C CYS A 23 -6.06 -7.37 -12.90
N ASP A 24 -7.33 -7.76 -12.79
CA ASP A 24 -7.89 -8.91 -13.51
C ASP A 24 -7.72 -8.83 -15.04
N SER A 25 -7.49 -7.62 -15.58
CA SER A 25 -7.26 -7.38 -17.00
C SER A 25 -5.80 -7.44 -17.45
N GLU A 26 -4.83 -7.43 -16.53
CA GLU A 26 -3.40 -7.29 -16.83
C GLU A 26 -2.62 -8.55 -16.46
N THR A 27 -1.67 -8.96 -17.31
CA THR A 27 -0.81 -10.12 -17.06
C THR A 27 0.44 -9.80 -16.24
N ILE A 28 0.77 -8.52 -16.07
CA ILE A 28 1.97 -8.07 -15.36
C ILE A 28 1.54 -7.38 -14.06
N PRO A 29 2.01 -7.85 -12.89
CA PRO A 29 1.76 -7.18 -11.63
C PRO A 29 2.36 -5.76 -11.64
N GLU A 30 1.59 -4.80 -11.14
CA GLU A 30 2.05 -3.42 -10.94
C GLU A 30 2.64 -3.26 -9.54
N GLN A 31 3.66 -2.42 -9.41
CA GLN A 31 4.35 -2.14 -8.15
C GLN A 31 4.18 -0.69 -7.75
N TYR A 32 3.81 -0.48 -6.49
CA TYR A 32 3.55 0.83 -5.93
C TYR A 32 4.27 1.05 -4.60
N CYS A 33 4.89 2.22 -4.45
CA CYS A 33 5.43 2.70 -3.19
C CYS A 33 4.40 3.63 -2.53
N MET A 34 3.80 3.18 -1.43
CA MET A 34 2.65 3.84 -0.82
C MET A 34 2.86 4.07 0.68
N GLN A 35 2.15 5.05 1.24
CA GLN A 35 1.94 5.15 2.67
C GLN A 35 0.50 4.76 3.01
N PHE A 36 0.33 3.86 3.97
CA PHE A 36 -0.99 3.50 4.48
C PHE A 36 -1.47 4.58 5.45
N VAL A 37 -2.65 5.13 5.20
CA VAL A 37 -3.23 6.22 6.02
C VAL A 37 -4.56 5.86 6.65
N GLY A 38 -5.14 4.73 6.27
CA GLY A 38 -6.35 4.20 6.90
C GLY A 38 -6.69 2.80 6.41
N VAL A 39 -7.66 2.17 7.07
CA VAL A 39 -8.26 0.91 6.67
C VAL A 39 -9.77 1.03 6.74
N VAL A 40 -10.46 0.52 5.73
CA VAL A 40 -11.91 0.48 5.66
C VAL A 40 -12.36 -0.97 5.80
N PRO A 41 -13.00 -1.35 6.92
CA PRO A 41 -13.49 -2.71 7.13
C PRO A 41 -14.71 -2.99 6.25
N PRO A 42 -15.05 -4.27 6.00
CA PRO A 42 -16.26 -4.59 5.29
C PRO A 42 -17.48 -4.22 6.14
N LEU A 43 -18.50 -3.64 5.49
CA LEU A 43 -19.79 -3.31 6.09
C LEU A 43 -20.88 -3.83 5.17
N ALA A 44 -21.62 -4.85 5.64
CA ALA A 44 -22.62 -5.55 4.84
C ALA A 44 -23.63 -4.58 4.20
N GLY A 45 -23.78 -4.66 2.87
CA GLY A 45 -24.67 -3.81 2.09
C GLY A 45 -24.15 -2.39 1.82
N VAL A 46 -22.92 -2.07 2.21
CA VAL A 46 -22.29 -0.76 1.98
C VAL A 46 -20.90 -0.91 1.35
N ILE A 47 -20.02 -1.70 1.98
CA ILE A 47 -18.65 -1.96 1.54
C ILE A 47 -18.41 -3.46 1.64
N GLU A 48 -18.47 -4.17 0.51
CA GLU A 48 -18.36 -5.64 0.51
C GLU A 48 -16.91 -6.11 0.62
N HIS A 49 -15.98 -5.33 0.08
CA HIS A 49 -14.56 -5.67 0.04
C HIS A 49 -13.77 -4.67 0.87
N PRO A 50 -13.01 -5.11 1.89
CA PRO A 50 -12.16 -4.21 2.64
C PRO A 50 -11.02 -3.67 1.78
N TYR A 51 -10.55 -2.48 2.12
CA TYR A 51 -9.47 -1.81 1.42
C TYR A 51 -8.67 -0.90 2.35
N PHE A 52 -7.45 -0.59 1.94
CA PHE A 52 -6.63 0.43 2.56
C PHE A 52 -6.88 1.79 1.91
N LEU A 53 -6.76 2.84 2.69
CA LEU A 53 -6.58 4.20 2.18
C LEU A 53 -5.08 4.47 2.08
N VAL A 54 -4.62 4.87 0.91
CA VAL A 54 -3.20 4.98 0.60
C VAL A 54 -2.85 6.32 -0.03
N MET A 55 -1.63 6.78 0.21
CA MET A 55 -1.01 7.89 -0.52
C MET A 55 0.12 7.32 -1.35
N ASP A 56 0.09 7.53 -2.66
CA ASP A 56 1.23 7.23 -3.53
C ASP A 56 2.39 8.19 -3.19
N LEU A 57 3.60 7.65 -3.03
CA LEU A 57 4.80 8.43 -2.67
C LEU A 57 5.45 9.11 -3.88
N LEU A 58 5.19 8.61 -5.08
CA LEU A 58 5.75 9.10 -6.34
C LEU A 58 4.77 10.03 -7.07
N VAL A 59 3.47 9.88 -6.82
CA VAL A 59 2.40 10.68 -7.44
C VAL A 59 1.73 11.58 -6.40
N PRO A 60 1.97 12.91 -6.43
CA PRO A 60 1.33 13.82 -5.49
C PRO A 60 -0.19 13.83 -5.64
N SER A 61 -0.90 13.50 -4.55
CA SER A 61 -2.35 13.63 -4.46
C SER A 61 -2.75 14.43 -3.21
N LYS A 62 -3.90 15.10 -3.29
CA LYS A 62 -4.50 15.80 -2.15
C LYS A 62 -5.25 14.86 -1.20
N PHE A 63 -5.74 13.75 -1.73
CA PHE A 63 -6.62 12.82 -1.01
C PHE A 63 -6.13 11.39 -1.17
N PRO A 64 -6.38 10.52 -0.18
CA PRO A 64 -6.03 9.12 -0.28
C PRO A 64 -6.82 8.41 -1.38
N GLU A 65 -6.19 7.39 -1.96
CA GLU A 65 -6.80 6.48 -2.93
C GLU A 65 -7.16 5.15 -2.26
N GLU A 66 -7.99 4.37 -2.94
CA GLU A 66 -8.47 3.08 -2.45
C GLU A 66 -7.60 1.94 -2.99
N LEU A 67 -7.04 1.13 -2.09
CA LEU A 67 -6.30 -0.09 -2.42
C LEU A 67 -7.05 -1.32 -1.88
N PHE A 68 -7.81 -1.96 -2.76
CA PHE A 68 -8.62 -3.12 -2.41
C PHE A 68 -7.78 -4.34 -2.01
N TRP A 69 -8.14 -4.98 -0.89
CA TRP A 69 -7.39 -6.12 -0.35
C TRP A 69 -7.23 -7.26 -1.36
N HIS A 70 -8.26 -7.53 -2.15
CA HIS A 70 -8.25 -8.61 -3.14
C HIS A 70 -7.33 -8.33 -4.34
N ASN A 71 -6.90 -7.08 -4.54
CA ASN A 71 -5.95 -6.72 -5.59
C ASN A 71 -4.50 -6.87 -5.13
N ILE A 72 -4.24 -6.98 -3.82
CA ILE A 72 -2.89 -7.07 -3.25
C ILE A 72 -2.37 -8.50 -3.40
N GLN A 73 -1.31 -8.67 -4.19
CA GLN A 73 -0.60 -9.93 -4.33
C GLN A 73 0.47 -10.10 -3.26
N SER A 74 1.23 -9.03 -2.99
CA SER A 74 2.26 -9.01 -1.96
C SER A 74 2.40 -7.62 -1.33
N LEU A 75 2.87 -7.59 -0.08
CA LEU A 75 3.08 -6.37 0.69
C LEU A 75 4.38 -6.50 1.49
N MET A 76 5.26 -5.50 1.37
CA MET A 76 6.48 -5.37 2.15
C MET A 76 6.50 -4.03 2.87
N VAL A 77 6.63 -4.05 4.20
CA VAL A 77 6.83 -2.83 5.00
C VAL A 77 8.27 -2.36 4.82
N LEU A 78 8.43 -1.10 4.42
CA LEU A 78 9.71 -0.43 4.27
C LEU A 78 10.15 0.11 5.65
N GLY A 79 11.40 -0.15 6.03
CA GLY A 79 11.93 0.23 7.34
C GLY A 79 11.93 1.76 7.55
N SER A 80 11.59 2.20 8.76
CA SER A 80 11.50 3.63 9.14
C SER A 80 12.86 4.34 9.33
N LYS A 81 13.91 3.89 8.65
CA LYS A 81 15.25 4.45 8.82
C LYS A 81 15.49 5.65 7.90
N THR A 82 14.60 6.65 7.94
CA THR A 82 14.80 8.08 7.56
C THR A 82 13.48 8.88 7.49
N ALA A 83 12.62 8.83 8.51
CA ALA A 83 11.50 9.78 8.65
C ALA A 83 11.93 11.12 9.29
N SER A 84 13.13 11.61 8.95
CA SER A 84 13.59 12.96 9.28
C SER A 84 14.53 13.45 8.19
N ALA A 85 14.02 13.52 6.96
CA ALA A 85 14.62 14.34 5.93
C ALA A 85 13.53 14.90 5.02
N HIS A 86 13.10 16.13 5.31
CA HIS A 86 12.80 17.05 4.22
C HIS A 86 14.12 17.23 3.43
N GLY A 87 14.34 16.37 2.44
CA GLY A 87 15.55 16.38 1.61
C GLY A 87 16.04 14.97 1.27
N GLU A 88 15.97 14.62 0.00
CA GLU A 88 16.69 13.50 -0.62
C GLU A 88 16.35 12.09 -0.09
N LEU A 89 15.29 11.51 -0.66
CA LEU A 89 15.21 10.05 -0.80
C LEU A 89 16.08 9.65 -2.00
N LEU A 90 17.35 9.38 -1.76
CA LEU A 90 18.13 8.50 -2.63
C LEU A 90 18.00 7.07 -2.10
N PRO A 91 17.76 6.06 -2.96
CA PRO A 91 17.77 4.68 -2.53
C PRO A 91 19.20 4.30 -2.12
N GLU A 92 19.40 3.94 -0.85
CA GLU A 92 20.63 3.26 -0.46
C GLU A 92 20.66 1.89 -1.15
N GLU A 93 21.65 1.76 -2.02
CA GLU A 93 22.12 0.58 -2.74
C GLU A 93 21.32 -0.72 -2.57
N GLY A 94 20.71 -1.12 -3.68
CA GLY A 94 20.46 -2.53 -3.99
C GLY A 94 19.02 -2.85 -4.34
N ILE A 95 18.67 -2.72 -5.62
CA ILE A 95 18.39 -3.86 -6.52
C ILE A 95 17.86 -3.30 -7.84
N MET A 96 18.57 -3.67 -8.91
CA MET A 96 18.11 -3.59 -10.30
C MET A 96 16.91 -4.52 -10.49
N ILE A 97 15.79 -4.05 -11.03
CA ILE A 97 14.93 -4.88 -11.87
C ILE A 97 14.53 -4.05 -13.10
N CYS A 98 14.73 -4.69 -14.25
CA CYS A 98 14.54 -4.19 -15.61
C CYS A 98 13.11 -3.74 -15.93
#